data_AF-A0A2P4YKH8-F1
#
_entry.id   AF-A0A2P4YKH8-F1
#
_cell.length_a   1.000
_cell.length_b   1.000
_cell.length_c   1.000
_cell.angle_alpha   90.00
_cell.angle_beta   90.00
_cell.angle_gamma   90.00
#
_symmetry.space_group_name_H-M   'P 1'
#
loop_
_entity.id
_entity.type
_entity.pdbx_description
1 polymer ?
#
loop_
_entity_poly.entity_id
_entity_poly.type
_entity_poly.pdbx_seq_one_letter_code
_entity_poly.pdbx_strand_id
1 'polypeptide(L)'
;MDYRPITLLQTSYKILAKVVATRLQKFLGKLIGNSQQGFVHGRQMNKTVMMIMAQLKMATDDAAKTLEDIYMQKARQLRHVLRIVGQFGEMSGLHIQPAKSVLISLNTGIPTPAQILGIPILQRGEFTRYLGYQVGTTEAQNVDWADRIRKIQQRLVTACRVATSDEDRVEILNTIVLPAVLFTSAVLIPIWAAKQLLQLQKHFIWQSNV
;
A
#
# COMPACT_ATOMS: atom_id res chain seq x y z
N MET A 1 -15.04 -13.85 9.37
CA MET A 1 -14.13 -12.87 10.00
C MET A 1 -12.76 -13.50 10.08
N ASP A 2 -11.75 -12.87 9.48
CA ASP A 2 -10.36 -13.32 9.61
C ASP A 2 -9.77 -12.74 10.90
N TYR A 3 -9.73 -13.52 11.97
CA TYR A 3 -9.11 -13.12 13.22
C TYR A 3 -7.59 -13.18 13.11
N ARG A 4 -6.91 -12.15 13.62
CA ARG A 4 -5.45 -12.17 13.82
C ARG A 4 -5.18 -12.19 15.33
N PRO A 5 -4.78 -13.33 15.91
CA PRO A 5 -4.49 -13.40 17.33
C PRO A 5 -3.28 -12.52 17.65
N ILE A 6 -3.42 -11.66 18.68
CA ILE A 6 -2.32 -10.84 19.20
C ILE A 6 -1.87 -11.48 20.52
N THR A 7 -0.60 -11.85 20.61
CA THR A 7 -0.04 -12.40 21.85
C THR A 7 0.36 -11.25 22.78
N LEU A 8 -0.25 -11.19 23.96
CA LEU A 8 0.08 -10.20 24.99
C LEU A 8 1.18 -10.75 25.91
N LEU A 9 2.44 -10.53 25.50
CA LEU A 9 3.62 -10.94 26.29
C LEU A 9 3.90 -9.99 27.47
N GLN A 10 4.60 -10.50 28.48
CA GLN A 10 5.01 -9.75 29.67
C GLN A 10 5.91 -8.55 29.33
N THR A 11 5.86 -7.51 30.17
CA THR A 11 6.61 -6.26 29.97
C THR A 11 8.12 -6.47 29.91
N SER A 12 8.68 -7.36 30.75
CA SER A 12 10.11 -7.71 30.76
C SER A 12 10.59 -8.18 29.39
N TYR A 13 9.82 -9.05 28.72
CA TYR A 13 10.10 -9.51 27.37
C TYR A 13 10.11 -8.36 26.35
N LYS A 14 9.13 -7.45 26.42
CA LYS A 14 9.05 -6.29 25.52
C LYS A 14 10.26 -5.35 25.67
N ILE A 15 10.73 -5.16 26.91
CA ILE A 15 11.93 -4.36 27.19
C ILE A 15 13.16 -5.01 26.54
N LEU A 16 13.41 -6.30 26.80
CA LEU A 16 14.55 -7.02 26.20
C LEU A 16 14.49 -7.01 24.67
N ALA A 17 13.33 -7.29 24.09
CA ALA A 17 13.13 -7.25 22.64
C ALA A 17 13.41 -5.85 22.07
N LYS A 18 13.00 -4.78 22.75
CA LYS A 18 13.27 -3.40 22.32
C LYS A 18 14.76 -3.07 22.37
N VAL A 19 15.49 -3.52 23.39
CA VAL A 19 16.95 -3.34 23.49
C VAL A 19 17.66 -4.00 22.31
N VAL A 20 17.31 -5.25 22.00
CA VAL A 20 17.87 -5.99 20.85
C VAL A 20 17.52 -5.28 19.54
N ALA A 21 16.26 -4.95 19.31
CA ALA A 21 15.80 -4.29 18.09
C ALA A 21 16.54 -2.96 17.86
N THR A 22 16.73 -2.16 18.92
CA THR A 22 17.41 -0.86 18.85
C THR A 22 18.89 -1.00 18.50
N ARG A 23 19.56 -2.04 19.00
CA ARG A 23 20.96 -2.33 18.66
C ARG A 23 21.10 -2.78 17.20
N LEU A 24 20.21 -3.67 16.73
CA LEU A 24 20.22 -4.16 15.35
C LEU A 24 19.88 -3.05 14.34
N GLN A 25 18.98 -2.13 14.69
CA GLN A 25 18.53 -1.04 13.83
C GLN A 25 19.68 -0.20 13.25
N LYS A 26 20.80 -0.07 13.97
CA LYS A 26 22.01 0.66 13.53
C LYS A 26 22.68 0.03 12.30
N PHE A 27 22.46 -1.26 12.06
CA PHE A 27 23.12 -2.03 10.99
C PHE A 27 22.15 -2.51 9.90
N LEU A 28 20.85 -2.58 10.20
CA LEU A 28 19.84 -3.07 9.25
C LEU A 28 19.88 -2.33 7.91
N GLY A 29 20.10 -1.01 7.90
CA GLY A 29 20.17 -0.23 6.65
C GLY A 29 21.35 -0.60 5.74
N LYS A 30 22.40 -1.23 6.27
CA LYS A 30 23.56 -1.73 5.50
C LYS A 30 23.36 -3.16 5.01
N LEU A 31 22.63 -3.99 5.78
CA LEU A 31 22.37 -5.39 5.46
C LEU A 31 21.18 -5.55 4.49
N ILE A 32 20.18 -4.70 4.62
CA ILE A 32 18.96 -4.75 3.81
C ILE A 32 19.12 -3.85 2.59
N GLY A 33 19.00 -4.45 1.40
CA GLY A 33 19.09 -3.74 0.12
C GLY A 33 18.08 -2.60 -0.01
N ASN A 34 18.34 -1.66 -0.92
CA ASN A 34 17.54 -0.44 -1.07
C ASN A 34 16.11 -0.68 -1.56
N SER A 35 15.80 -1.85 -2.11
CA SER A 35 14.46 -2.23 -2.56
C SER A 35 13.46 -2.40 -1.41
N GLN A 36 13.92 -2.84 -0.22
CA GLN A 36 13.05 -3.04 0.94
C GLN A 36 12.93 -1.76 1.79
N GLN A 37 11.80 -1.06 1.70
CA GLN A 37 11.56 0.12 2.53
C GLN A 37 10.94 -0.20 3.89
N GLY A 38 10.25 -1.34 4.02
CA GLY A 38 9.51 -1.70 5.22
C GLY A 38 10.41 -1.99 6.43
N PHE A 39 10.07 -1.39 7.58
CA PHE A 39 10.69 -1.64 8.88
C PHE A 39 12.21 -1.35 8.98
N VAL A 40 12.75 -0.55 8.06
CA VAL A 40 14.13 -0.07 8.12
C VAL A 40 14.14 1.41 8.52
N HIS A 41 15.01 1.77 9.47
CA HIS A 41 15.10 3.14 9.95
C HIS A 41 15.41 4.14 8.82
N GLY A 42 14.72 5.28 8.82
CA GLY A 42 14.89 6.32 7.81
C GLY A 42 14.27 6.02 6.44
N ARG A 43 13.72 4.82 6.23
CA ARG A 43 13.02 4.46 4.98
C ARG A 43 11.51 4.70 5.14
N GLN A 44 10.88 5.11 4.05
CA GLN A 44 9.46 5.45 4.03
C GLN A 44 8.70 4.58 3.03
N MET A 45 7.48 4.19 3.40
CA MET A 45 6.64 3.29 2.60
C MET A 45 6.22 3.90 1.26
N ASN A 46 5.94 5.21 1.24
CA ASN A 46 5.59 5.99 0.05
C ASN A 46 6.60 5.80 -1.10
N LYS A 47 7.90 5.66 -0.79
CA LYS A 47 8.94 5.39 -1.80
C LYS A 47 8.66 4.10 -2.56
N THR A 48 8.21 3.05 -1.89
CA THR A 48 7.84 1.77 -2.55
C THR A 48 6.67 1.93 -3.49
N VAL A 49 5.64 2.66 -3.06
CA VAL A 49 4.46 2.94 -3.89
C VAL A 49 4.87 3.74 -5.12
N MET A 50 5.67 4.80 -4.94
CA MET A 50 6.17 5.62 -6.04
C MET A 50 7.03 4.82 -7.02
N MET A 51 7.90 3.93 -6.54
CA MET A 51 8.72 3.06 -7.40
C MET A 51 7.86 2.18 -8.30
N ILE A 52 6.87 1.47 -7.74
CA ILE A 52 5.98 0.61 -8.53
C ILE A 52 5.12 1.41 -9.51
N MET A 53 4.56 2.55 -9.08
CA MET A 53 3.78 3.41 -9.96
C MET A 53 4.62 3.98 -11.10
N ALA A 54 5.86 4.40 -10.84
CA ALA A 54 6.79 4.86 -11.85
C ALA A 54 7.14 3.73 -12.84
N GLN A 55 7.43 2.52 -12.33
CA GLN A 55 7.72 1.36 -13.17
C GLN A 55 6.57 1.00 -14.10
N LEU A 56 5.33 1.03 -13.60
CA LEU A 56 4.14 0.75 -14.42
C LEU A 56 3.95 1.81 -15.51
N LYS A 57 4.15 3.09 -15.19
CA LYS A 57 4.11 4.19 -16.18
C LYS A 57 5.24 4.09 -17.21
N MET A 58 6.45 3.77 -16.80
CA MET A 58 7.59 3.63 -17.72
C MET A 58 7.46 2.41 -18.63
N ALA A 59 6.89 1.32 -18.14
CA ALA A 59 6.69 0.12 -18.93
C ALA A 59 5.54 0.26 -19.95
N THR A 60 4.61 1.19 -19.75
CA THR A 60 3.65 1.59 -20.78
C THR A 60 4.24 2.51 -21.85
N ASP A 61 5.34 3.20 -21.57
CA ASP A 61 5.98 4.19 -22.46
C ASP A 61 7.29 3.69 -23.13
N ASP A 62 7.42 2.37 -23.37
CA ASP A 62 8.54 1.71 -24.12
C ASP A 62 9.98 1.96 -23.60
N ALA A 63 10.15 2.60 -22.44
CA ALA A 63 11.45 2.94 -21.87
C ALA A 63 11.67 2.31 -20.48
N ALA A 64 11.66 0.97 -20.40
CA ALA A 64 11.93 0.27 -19.14
C ALA A 64 13.36 -0.31 -19.11
N LYS A 65 14.33 0.49 -18.69
CA LYS A 65 15.58 -0.01 -18.10
C LYS A 65 15.70 0.54 -16.70
N THR A 66 15.65 -0.38 -15.73
CA THR A 66 16.24 -0.41 -14.38
C THR A 66 15.24 -0.58 -13.22
N LEU A 67 15.61 -1.45 -12.27
CA LEU A 67 15.15 -1.62 -10.86
C LEU A 67 13.86 -2.43 -10.65
N GLU A 68 13.54 -3.11 -9.53
CA GLU A 68 14.19 -3.57 -8.27
C GLU A 68 13.25 -4.58 -7.53
N ASP A 69 11.97 -4.65 -7.93
CA ASP A 69 11.10 -5.84 -7.77
C ASP A 69 11.48 -6.93 -8.79
N ILE A 70 10.92 -8.15 -8.65
CA ILE A 70 11.23 -9.26 -9.57
C ILE A 70 10.61 -8.98 -10.95
N TYR A 71 11.31 -8.18 -11.73
CA TYR A 71 11.01 -7.88 -13.10
C TYR A 71 11.43 -9.06 -13.97
N MET A 72 10.54 -9.47 -14.85
CA MET A 72 10.81 -10.52 -15.82
C MET A 72 10.60 -9.94 -17.21
N GLN A 73 11.66 -9.94 -18.01
CA GLN A 73 11.56 -9.59 -19.42
C GLN A 73 10.72 -10.62 -20.18
N LYS A 74 10.71 -11.88 -19.73
CA LYS A 74 10.01 -12.98 -20.40
C LYS A 74 9.25 -13.82 -19.38
N ALA A 75 8.01 -14.17 -19.70
CA ALA A 75 7.16 -15.01 -18.84
C ALA A 75 7.81 -16.35 -18.44
N ARG A 76 8.68 -16.91 -19.28
CA ARG A 76 9.45 -18.14 -18.97
C ARG A 76 10.35 -18.02 -17.74
N GLN A 77 10.79 -16.81 -17.37
CA GLN A 77 11.62 -16.57 -16.19
C GLN A 77 10.85 -16.81 -14.88
N LEU A 78 9.52 -16.75 -14.90
CA LEU A 78 8.68 -16.96 -13.72
C LEU A 78 8.93 -18.32 -13.07
N ARG A 79 9.09 -19.38 -13.88
CA ARG A 79 9.41 -20.71 -13.37
C ARG A 79 10.74 -20.75 -12.62
N HIS A 80 11.72 -19.98 -13.09
CA HIS A 80 13.03 -19.91 -12.46
C HIS A 80 12.97 -19.11 -11.16
N VAL A 81 12.28 -17.97 -11.18
CA VAL A 81 12.03 -17.14 -10.00
C VAL A 81 11.31 -17.94 -8.93
N LEU A 82 10.19 -18.59 -9.25
CA LEU A 82 9.42 -19.36 -8.28
C LEU A 82 10.23 -20.53 -7.70
N ARG A 83 11.16 -21.11 -8.47
CA ARG A 83 12.09 -22.12 -7.95
C ARG A 83 13.03 -21.53 -6.91
N ILE A 84 13.65 -20.38 -7.19
CA ILE A 84 14.54 -19.69 -6.25
C ILE A 84 13.78 -19.30 -4.99
N VAL A 85 12.59 -18.71 -5.13
CA VAL A 85 11.78 -18.33 -3.97
C VAL A 85 11.32 -19.56 -3.19
N GLY A 86 11.01 -20.68 -3.88
CA GLY A 86 10.74 -21.97 -3.25
C GLY A 86 11.93 -22.45 -2.42
N GLN A 87 13.13 -22.49 -2.99
CA GLN A 87 14.36 -22.87 -2.27
C GLN A 87 14.63 -21.96 -1.06
N PHE A 88 14.44 -20.65 -1.20
CA PHE A 88 14.52 -19.71 -0.10
C PHE A 88 13.46 -19.99 0.97
N GLY A 89 12.25 -20.35 0.56
CA GLY A 89 11.16 -20.72 1.47
C GLY A 89 11.49 -21.97 2.28
N GLU A 90 12.08 -23.00 1.66
CA GLU A 90 12.56 -24.19 2.38
C GLU A 90 13.64 -23.86 3.42
N MET A 91 14.51 -22.88 3.15
CA MET A 91 15.58 -22.48 4.09
C MET A 91 15.08 -21.55 5.21
N SER A 92 14.14 -20.67 4.91
CA SER A 92 13.68 -19.62 5.84
C SER A 92 12.38 -19.96 6.57
N GLY A 93 11.65 -20.97 6.11
CA GLY A 93 10.27 -21.27 6.53
C GLY A 93 9.22 -20.30 5.95
N LEU A 94 9.61 -19.41 5.04
CA LEU A 94 8.71 -18.41 4.43
C LEU A 94 8.19 -18.91 3.08
N HIS A 95 6.92 -19.30 3.03
CA HIS A 95 6.30 -19.77 1.79
C HIS A 95 5.45 -18.69 1.11
N ILE A 96 5.55 -18.62 -0.22
CA ILE A 96 4.64 -17.80 -1.04
C ILE A 96 3.21 -18.31 -0.86
N GLN A 97 2.27 -17.37 -0.78
CA GLN A 97 0.83 -17.67 -0.81
C GLN A 97 0.28 -17.25 -2.17
N PRO A 98 0.05 -18.19 -3.12
CA PRO A 98 -0.40 -17.85 -4.48
C PRO A 98 -1.67 -17.00 -4.51
N ALA A 99 -2.60 -17.24 -3.58
CA ALA A 99 -3.84 -16.49 -3.44
C ALA A 99 -3.64 -15.00 -3.07
N LYS A 100 -2.47 -14.62 -2.54
CA LYS A 100 -2.11 -13.22 -2.24
C LYS A 100 -1.08 -12.66 -3.23
N SER A 101 -0.55 -13.50 -4.10
CA SER A 101 0.38 -13.09 -5.16
C SER A 101 -0.42 -12.72 -6.41
N VAL A 102 0.04 -11.71 -7.14
CA VAL A 102 -0.58 -11.29 -8.40
C VAL A 102 0.54 -10.97 -9.38
N LEU A 103 0.39 -11.41 -10.62
CA LEU A 103 1.26 -11.04 -11.73
C LEU A 103 0.65 -9.87 -12.48
N ILE A 104 1.43 -8.83 -12.74
CA ILE A 104 0.99 -7.69 -13.54
C ILE A 104 1.75 -7.77 -14.86
N SER A 105 1.02 -7.97 -15.96
CA SER A 105 1.62 -7.94 -17.29
C SER A 105 1.84 -6.50 -17.71
N LEU A 106 3.10 -6.16 -18.01
CA LEU A 106 3.46 -4.81 -18.47
C LEU A 106 3.18 -4.64 -19.96
N ASN A 107 3.31 -5.71 -20.74
CA ASN A 107 2.87 -5.72 -22.13
C ASN A 107 1.39 -6.10 -22.19
N THR A 108 0.54 -5.12 -22.49
CA THR A 108 -0.92 -5.29 -22.59
C THR A 108 -1.39 -5.70 -23.99
N GLY A 109 -0.51 -5.71 -24.98
CA GLY A 109 -0.83 -6.08 -26.37
C GLY A 109 -0.86 -7.59 -26.64
N ILE A 110 -0.42 -8.40 -25.66
CA ILE A 110 -0.38 -9.87 -25.80
C ILE A 110 -1.45 -10.47 -24.88
N PRO A 111 -2.35 -11.31 -25.42
CA PRO A 111 -3.27 -12.10 -24.60
C PRO A 111 -2.47 -12.93 -23.59
N THR A 112 -2.74 -12.72 -22.30
CA THR A 112 -2.13 -13.49 -21.23
C THR A 112 -3.15 -14.48 -20.67
N PRO A 113 -2.70 -15.67 -20.20
CA PRO A 113 -3.59 -16.58 -19.51
C PRO A 113 -4.13 -15.95 -18.23
N ALA A 114 -5.28 -16.41 -17.73
CA ALA A 114 -5.87 -15.89 -16.49
C ALA A 114 -4.97 -16.13 -15.25
N GLN A 115 -4.15 -17.18 -15.28
CA GLN A 115 -3.21 -17.51 -14.21
C GLN A 115 -1.99 -18.26 -14.76
N ILE A 116 -0.86 -18.14 -14.08
CA ILE A 116 0.32 -18.99 -14.32
C ILE A 116 0.75 -19.60 -12.99
N LEU A 117 0.84 -20.94 -12.94
CA LEU A 117 1.30 -21.69 -11.76
C LEU A 117 0.48 -21.36 -10.48
N GLY A 118 -0.84 -21.18 -10.65
CA GLY A 118 -1.76 -20.86 -9.55
C GLY A 118 -1.71 -19.40 -9.08
N ILE A 119 -0.92 -18.54 -9.72
CA ILE A 119 -0.88 -17.10 -9.44
C ILE A 119 -1.73 -16.38 -10.50
N PRO A 120 -2.75 -15.60 -10.10
CA PRO A 120 -3.58 -14.84 -11.02
C PRO A 120 -2.78 -13.75 -11.75
N ILE A 121 -3.10 -13.54 -13.03
CA ILE A 121 -2.60 -12.42 -13.81
C ILE A 121 -3.66 -11.34 -13.86
N LEU A 122 -3.28 -10.13 -13.45
CA LEU A 122 -4.13 -8.95 -13.45
C LEU A 122 -4.48 -8.59 -14.90
N GLN A 123 -5.78 -8.55 -15.21
CA GLN A 123 -6.25 -8.21 -16.55
C GLN A 123 -6.22 -6.69 -16.77
N ARG A 124 -6.26 -6.26 -18.03
CA ARG A 124 -6.24 -4.84 -18.38
C ARG A 124 -7.47 -4.14 -17.78
N GLY A 125 -7.22 -3.07 -17.01
CA GLY A 125 -8.26 -2.29 -16.34
C GLY A 125 -8.65 -2.82 -14.96
N GLU A 126 -8.15 -3.98 -14.55
CA GLU A 126 -8.24 -4.45 -13.17
C GLU A 126 -7.17 -3.80 -12.30
N PHE A 127 -7.44 -3.76 -11.00
CA PHE A 127 -6.53 -3.23 -10.00
C PHE A 127 -6.34 -4.22 -8.86
N THR A 128 -5.13 -4.26 -8.32
CA THR A 128 -4.82 -4.96 -7.07
C THR A 128 -4.36 -3.97 -6.01
N ARG A 129 -4.66 -4.27 -4.75
CA ARG A 129 -4.28 -3.41 -3.63
C ARG A 129 -2.83 -3.66 -3.23
N TYR A 130 -2.00 -2.63 -3.32
CA TYR A 130 -0.63 -2.62 -2.83
C TYR A 130 -0.41 -1.48 -1.84
N LEU A 131 -0.10 -1.82 -0.57
CA LEU A 131 0.17 -0.86 0.50
C LEU A 131 -0.89 0.26 0.67
N GLY A 132 -2.15 -0.06 0.36
CA GLY A 132 -3.28 0.88 0.46
C GLY A 132 -3.60 1.67 -0.81
N TYR A 133 -2.85 1.47 -1.88
CA TYR A 133 -3.09 2.01 -3.22
C TYR A 133 -3.57 0.92 -4.17
N GLN A 134 -4.31 1.32 -5.19
CA GLN A 134 -4.70 0.50 -6.32
C GLN A 134 -3.59 0.55 -7.37
N VAL A 135 -3.17 -0.62 -7.81
CA VAL A 135 -2.07 -0.79 -8.74
C VAL A 135 -2.56 -1.66 -9.90
N GLY A 136 -2.33 -1.21 -11.13
CA GLY A 136 -2.73 -1.90 -12.34
C GLY A 136 -2.05 -1.31 -13.56
N THR A 137 -2.44 -1.79 -14.74
CA THR A 137 -1.86 -1.34 -16.01
C THR A 137 -2.41 0.02 -16.47
N THR A 138 -3.49 0.51 -15.84
CA THR A 138 -4.14 1.78 -16.13
C THR A 138 -4.00 2.75 -14.94
N GLU A 139 -4.26 4.04 -15.17
CA GLU A 139 -4.13 5.04 -14.11
C GLU A 139 -5.20 4.86 -13.02
N ALA A 140 -4.75 4.53 -11.81
CA ALA A 140 -5.60 4.22 -10.67
C ALA A 140 -5.93 5.45 -9.79
N GLN A 141 -5.36 6.62 -10.09
CA GLN A 141 -5.42 7.81 -9.22
C GLN A 141 -6.85 8.18 -8.82
N ASN A 142 -7.79 8.19 -9.78
CA ASN A 142 -9.18 8.51 -9.50
C ASN A 142 -9.86 7.45 -8.62
N VAL A 143 -9.50 6.17 -8.81
CA VAL A 143 -10.04 5.05 -8.02
C VAL A 143 -9.54 5.15 -6.57
N ASP A 144 -8.25 5.46 -6.37
CA ASP A 144 -7.64 5.64 -5.07
C ASP A 144 -8.28 6.78 -4.29
N TRP A 145 -8.45 7.95 -4.91
CA TRP A 145 -9.07 9.10 -4.28
C TRP A 145 -10.55 8.87 -3.97
N ALA A 146 -11.28 8.17 -4.85
CA ALA A 146 -12.67 7.80 -4.58
C ALA A 146 -12.78 6.85 -3.38
N ASP A 147 -11.90 5.85 -3.28
CA ASP A 147 -11.84 4.94 -2.13
C ASP A 147 -11.47 5.65 -0.83
N ARG A 148 -10.50 6.58 -0.90
CA ARG A 148 -10.08 7.40 0.23
C ARG A 148 -11.22 8.27 0.76
N ILE A 149 -11.88 9.00 -0.12
CA ILE A 149 -12.99 9.91 0.24
C ILE A 149 -14.12 9.11 0.88
N ARG A 150 -14.48 7.95 0.30
CA ARG A 150 -15.51 7.06 0.88
C ARG A 150 -15.17 6.62 2.30
N LYS A 151 -13.92 6.20 2.54
CA LYS A 151 -13.46 5.81 3.87
C LYS A 151 -13.44 6.98 4.86
N ILE A 152 -13.07 8.17 4.41
CA ILE A 152 -13.14 9.39 5.22
C ILE A 152 -14.59 9.67 5.61
N GLN A 153 -15.52 9.65 4.66
CA GLN A 153 -16.95 9.84 4.91
C GLN A 153 -17.49 8.85 5.95
N GLN A 154 -17.18 7.56 5.81
CA GLN A 154 -17.60 6.52 6.77
C GLN A 154 -17.08 6.79 8.20
N ARG A 155 -15.83 7.25 8.32
CA ARG A 155 -15.24 7.61 9.62
C ARG A 155 -15.89 8.86 10.20
N LEU A 156 -16.15 9.87 9.39
CA LEU A 156 -16.80 11.11 9.83
C LEU A 156 -18.23 10.85 10.32
N VAL A 157 -19.00 9.97 9.67
CA VAL A 157 -20.34 9.56 10.15
C VAL A 157 -20.28 8.97 11.56
N THR A 158 -19.25 8.17 11.85
CA THR A 158 -19.06 7.60 13.19
C THR A 158 -18.64 8.69 14.19
N ALA A 159 -17.77 9.61 13.77
CA ALA A 159 -17.28 10.68 14.62
C ALA A 159 -18.35 11.76 14.92
N CYS A 160 -19.31 12.00 14.02
CA CYS A 160 -20.47 12.86 14.26
C CYS A 160 -21.28 12.44 15.50
N ARG A 161 -21.24 11.16 15.89
CA ARG A 161 -21.93 10.67 17.08
C ARG A 161 -21.27 11.09 18.39
N VAL A 162 -20.01 11.52 18.34
CA VAL A 162 -19.17 11.86 19.50
C VAL A 162 -18.88 13.37 19.54
N ALA A 163 -18.85 14.03 18.38
CA ALA A 163 -18.51 15.45 18.27
C ALA A 163 -19.70 16.35 18.64
N THR A 164 -19.66 16.95 19.81
CA THR A 164 -20.73 17.83 20.33
C THR A 164 -20.46 19.32 20.11
N SER A 165 -19.20 19.74 20.08
CA SER A 165 -18.80 21.14 19.86
C SER A 165 -18.07 21.35 18.53
N ASP A 166 -17.97 22.62 18.10
CA ASP A 166 -17.20 23.00 16.91
C ASP A 166 -15.69 22.73 17.09
N GLU A 167 -15.18 22.87 18.31
CA GLU A 167 -13.79 22.55 18.66
C GLU A 167 -13.50 21.05 18.49
N ASP A 168 -14.39 20.18 19.02
CA ASP A 168 -14.27 18.72 18.87
C ASP A 168 -14.26 18.32 17.39
N ARG A 169 -15.10 18.96 16.58
CA ARG A 169 -15.19 18.69 15.13
C ARG A 169 -13.89 19.04 14.42
N VAL A 170 -13.27 20.18 14.75
CA VAL A 170 -11.97 20.56 14.19
C VAL A 170 -10.88 19.59 14.62
N GLU A 171 -10.84 19.18 15.89
CA GLU A 171 -9.85 18.24 16.39
C GLU A 171 -9.98 16.85 15.74
N ILE A 172 -11.21 16.35 15.60
CA ILE A 172 -11.50 15.10 14.91
C ILE A 172 -11.05 15.15 13.46
N LEU A 173 -11.30 16.26 12.77
CA LEU A 173 -10.89 16.43 11.38
C LEU A 173 -9.36 16.40 11.25
N ASN A 174 -8.65 17.13 12.12
CA ASN A 174 -7.19 17.13 12.15
C ASN A 174 -6.60 15.77 12.52
N THR A 175 -7.26 15.01 13.38
CA THR A 175 -6.75 13.71 13.87
C THR A 175 -7.07 12.56 12.90
N ILE A 176 -8.21 12.60 12.21
CA ILE A 176 -8.70 11.50 11.37
C ILE A 176 -8.48 11.77 9.88
N VAL A 177 -8.85 12.97 9.41
CA VAL A 177 -8.91 13.28 7.98
C VAL A 177 -7.52 13.66 7.46
N LEU A 178 -6.81 14.56 8.16
CA LEU A 178 -5.53 15.07 7.70
C LEU A 178 -4.49 13.95 7.47
N PRO A 179 -4.26 12.98 8.40
CA PRO A 179 -3.32 11.89 8.15
C PRO A 179 -3.73 11.01 6.97
N ALA A 180 -5.03 10.78 6.77
CA ALA A 180 -5.54 9.96 5.66
C ALA A 180 -5.34 10.63 4.30
N VAL A 181 -5.51 11.95 4.23
CA VAL A 181 -5.25 12.77 3.04
C VAL A 181 -3.74 12.81 2.77
N LEU A 182 -2.93 13.15 3.78
CA LEU A 182 -1.46 13.23 3.65
C LEU A 182 -0.83 11.91 3.19
N PHE A 183 -1.34 10.78 3.69
CA PHE A 183 -0.91 9.47 3.21
C PHE A 183 -1.14 9.33 1.71
N THR A 184 -2.36 9.64 1.23
CA THR A 184 -2.74 9.42 -0.18
C THR A 184 -2.11 10.43 -1.12
N SER A 185 -1.95 11.68 -0.68
CA SER A 185 -1.39 12.79 -1.45
C SER A 185 0.08 12.63 -1.82
N ALA A 186 0.76 11.59 -1.33
CA ALA A 186 2.02 11.14 -1.91
C ALA A 186 1.90 10.88 -3.43
N VAL A 187 0.69 10.54 -3.89
CA VAL A 187 0.30 10.50 -5.31
C VAL A 187 -0.69 11.65 -5.48
N LEU A 188 -0.23 12.72 -6.15
CA LEU A 188 -0.88 14.03 -6.36
C LEU A 188 -2.43 14.06 -6.20
N ILE A 189 -2.97 15.13 -5.61
CA ILE A 189 -4.43 15.28 -5.40
C ILE A 189 -5.12 15.80 -6.67
N PRO A 190 -6.07 15.07 -7.28
CA PRO A 190 -6.89 15.59 -8.37
C PRO A 190 -7.76 16.76 -7.91
N ILE A 191 -8.04 17.70 -8.82
CA ILE A 191 -8.85 18.89 -8.53
C ILE A 191 -10.24 18.50 -7.99
N TRP A 192 -10.88 17.49 -8.58
CA TRP A 192 -12.20 17.04 -8.14
C TRP A 192 -12.17 16.51 -6.69
N ALA A 193 -11.11 15.76 -6.33
CA ALA A 193 -10.93 15.19 -5.01
C ALA A 193 -10.68 16.28 -3.97
N ALA A 194 -9.84 17.28 -4.32
CA ALA A 194 -9.61 18.45 -3.46
C ALA A 194 -10.92 19.23 -3.20
N LYS A 195 -11.73 19.48 -4.24
CA LYS A 195 -13.03 20.14 -4.11
C LYS A 195 -13.98 19.34 -3.21
N GLN A 196 -14.05 18.03 -3.39
CA GLN A 196 -14.94 17.17 -2.60
C GLN A 196 -14.49 17.06 -1.14
N LEU A 197 -13.18 16.99 -0.87
CA LEU A 197 -12.65 17.02 0.49
C LEU A 197 -12.99 18.34 1.18
N LEU A 198 -12.79 19.48 0.50
CA LEU A 198 -13.16 20.79 1.05
C LEU A 198 -14.66 20.86 1.36
N GLN A 199 -15.50 20.33 0.46
CA GLN A 199 -16.94 20.25 0.69
C GLN A 199 -17.25 19.41 1.94
N LEU A 200 -16.64 18.24 2.09
CA LEU A 200 -16.83 17.37 3.26
C LEU A 200 -16.39 18.04 4.56
N GLN A 201 -15.24 18.72 4.56
CA GLN A 201 -14.76 19.47 5.73
C GLN A 201 -15.76 20.56 6.13
N LYS A 202 -16.25 21.34 5.15
CA LYS A 202 -17.26 22.38 5.40
C LYS A 202 -18.55 21.78 5.95
N HIS A 203 -19.07 20.72 5.35
CA HIS A 203 -20.29 20.08 5.86
C HIS A 203 -20.11 19.53 7.27
N PHE A 204 -18.96 18.92 7.56
CA PHE A 204 -18.71 18.33 8.88
C PHE A 204 -18.61 19.38 9.99
N ILE A 205 -17.96 20.53 9.72
CA ILE A 205 -17.83 21.62 10.70
C ILE A 205 -19.18 22.33 10.87
N TRP A 206 -19.82 22.71 9.77
CA TRP A 206 -20.95 23.64 9.76
C TRP A 206 -22.34 23.00 9.73
N GLN A 207 -22.47 21.67 9.65
CA GLN A 207 -23.76 21.03 9.88
C GLN A 207 -24.16 21.21 11.34
N SER A 208 -24.95 22.25 11.60
CA SER A 208 -25.75 22.37 12.80
C SER A 208 -26.65 21.15 12.88
N ASN A 209 -26.54 20.38 13.97
CA ASN A 209 -27.60 19.44 14.33
C ASN A 209 -28.87 20.28 14.55
N VAL A 210 -29.80 20.23 13.60
CA VAL A 210 -31.22 20.50 13.86
C VAL A 210 -31.83 19.20 14.35
#